data_AF-A0A822CFJ0-F1
#
_entry.id   AF-A0A822CFJ0-F1
#
_cell.length_a   1.000
_cell.length_b   1.000
_cell.length_c   1.000
_cell.angle_alpha   90.00
_cell.angle_beta   90.00
_cell.angle_gamma   90.00
#
_symmetry.space_group_name_H-M   'P 1'
#
loop_
_entity.id
_entity.type
_entity.pdbx_description
1 polymer ?
#
loop_
_entity_poly.entity_id
_entity_poly.type
_entity_poly.pdbx_seq_one_letter_code
_entity_poly.pdbx_strand_id
1 'polypeptide(L)' 'MISKSCPLYCGDHGHCVEYINHKFLYFCQCDEGYSGSQCNIKHNCSCSPDSYCLTSSICVCPMNKF' A
#
# COMPACT_ATOMS: atom_id res chain seq x y z
N MET A 1 -18.44 6.80 -18.42
CA MET A 1 -17.63 6.66 -17.19
C MET A 1 -17.77 5.21 -16.72
N ILE A 2 -16.85 4.33 -17.09
CA ILE A 2 -16.91 2.92 -16.68
C ILE A 2 -16.29 2.85 -15.29
N SER A 3 -17.15 2.70 -14.28
CA SER A 3 -16.71 2.28 -12.95
C SER A 3 -16.04 0.92 -13.11
N LYS A 4 -14.70 0.91 -13.12
CA LYS A 4 -13.91 -0.32 -13.06
C LYS A 4 -14.18 -0.92 -11.69
N SER A 5 -15.18 -1.80 -11.63
CA SER A 5 -15.43 -2.64 -10.46
C SER A 5 -14.14 -3.36 -10.13
N CYS A 6 -13.52 -3.00 -9.02
CA CYS A 6 -12.44 -3.83 -8.52
C CYS A 6 -13.06 -5.07 -7.84
N PRO A 7 -12.72 -6.28 -8.29
CA PRO A 7 -13.20 -7.51 -7.66
C PRO A 7 -12.47 -7.88 -6.36
N LEU A 8 -11.34 -7.23 -6.07
CA LEU A 8 -10.48 -7.55 -4.92
C LEU A 8 -10.81 -6.66 -3.71
N TYR A 9 -11.15 -7.30 -2.59
CA TYR A 9 -11.33 -6.60 -1.32
C TYR A 9 -9.97 -6.33 -0.66
N CYS A 10 -9.65 -5.05 -0.46
CA CYS A 10 -8.35 -4.59 0.08
C CYS A 10 -8.44 -4.08 1.53
N GLY A 11 -9.52 -4.38 2.24
CA GLY A 11 -9.73 -3.88 3.61
C GLY A 11 -9.98 -2.38 3.66
N ASP A 12 -9.84 -1.82 4.86
CA ASP A 12 -10.05 -0.38 5.14
C ASP A 12 -8.78 0.46 4.92
N HIS A 13 -7.64 -0.19 4.69
CA HIS A 13 -6.30 0.43 4.61
C HIS A 13 -5.60 0.14 3.28
N GLY A 14 -6.39 0.04 2.21
CA GLY A 14 -5.84 -0.16 0.89
C GLY A 14 -6.88 0.02 -0.19
N HIS A 15 -6.39 0.27 -1.40
CA HIS A 15 -7.21 0.38 -2.59
C HIS A 15 -6.76 -0.61 -3.63
N CYS A 16 -7.72 -1.01 -4.45
CA CYS A 16 -7.47 -1.95 -5.51
C CYS A 16 -6.98 -1.26 -6.77
N VAL A 17 -5.95 -1.85 -7.37
CA VAL A 17 -5.28 -1.34 -8.55
C VAL A 17 -5.19 -2.45 -9.60
N GLU A 18 -5.51 -2.12 -10.84
CA GLU A 18 -5.29 -3.02 -11.99
C GLU A 18 -3.81 -2.98 -12.41
N TYR A 19 -3.23 -4.14 -12.72
CA TYR A 19 -1.87 -4.19 -13.26
C TYR A 19 -1.81 -3.53 -14.64
N ILE A 20 -0.91 -2.55 -14.77
CA ILE A 20 -0.65 -1.84 -16.03
C ILE A 20 -0.30 -2.78 -17.21
N ASN A 21 0.44 -3.86 -16.95
CA ASN A 21 0.87 -4.81 -17.98
C ASN A 21 -0.06 -6.01 -18.16
N HIS A 22 -1.01 -6.22 -17.23
CA HIS A 22 -1.89 -7.38 -17.23
C HIS A 22 -3.33 -6.95 -16.96
N LYS A 23 -4.06 -6.71 -18.04
CA LYS A 23 -5.49 -6.39 -17.96
C LYS A 23 -6.23 -7.47 -17.16
N PHE A 24 -7.18 -7.03 -16.35
CA PHE A 24 -7.98 -7.88 -15.47
C PHE A 24 -7.23 -8.62 -14.35
N LEU A 25 -5.92 -8.38 -14.18
CA LEU A 25 -5.23 -8.71 -12.94
C LEU A 25 -5.28 -7.49 -12.02
N TYR A 26 -5.49 -7.75 -10.72
CA TYR A 26 -5.62 -6.72 -9.71
C TYR A 26 -4.74 -7.04 -8.50
N PHE A 27 -4.31 -6.01 -7.80
CA PHE A 27 -3.62 -6.13 -6.52
C PHE A 27 -4.08 -5.04 -5.56
N CYS A 28 -3.89 -5.28 -4.27
CA CYS A 28 -4.12 -4.28 -3.25
C CYS A 28 -2.87 -3.44 -3.07
N GLN A 29 -3.01 -2.13 -3.26
CA GLN A 29 -2.02 -1.17 -2.82
C GLN A 29 -2.43 -0.71 -1.42
N CYS A 30 -1.63 -1.08 -0.43
CA CYS A 30 -1.89 -0.75 0.96
C CYS A 30 -1.40 0.66 1.30
N ASP A 31 -2.06 1.28 2.27
CA ASP A 31 -1.63 2.52 2.89
C ASP A 31 -0.30 2.32 3.64
N GLU A 32 0.35 3.44 3.96
CA GLU A 32 1.62 3.42 4.67
C GLU A 32 1.51 2.67 6.01
N GLY A 33 2.48 1.80 6.27
CA GLY A 33 2.51 0.99 7.49
C GLY A 33 1.53 -0.18 7.49
N TYR A 34 0.80 -0.45 6.40
CA TYR A 34 -0.06 -1.62 6.25
C TYR A 34 0.46 -2.58 5.18
N SER A 35 0.20 -3.87 5.38
CA SER A 35 0.53 -4.92 4.41
C SER A 35 -0.42 -6.10 4.47
N GLY A 36 -0.11 -7.13 3.67
CA GLY A 36 -0.95 -8.31 3.47
C GLY A 36 -1.80 -8.19 2.21
N SER A 37 -2.39 -9.31 1.78
CA SER A 37 -3.23 -9.36 0.58
C SER A 37 -4.50 -8.51 0.68
N GLN A 38 -4.92 -8.17 1.90
CA GLN A 38 -6.09 -7.34 2.21
C GLN A 38 -5.74 -6.12 3.07
N CYS A 39 -4.45 -5.73 3.12
CA CYS A 39 -3.97 -4.56 3.86
C CYS A 39 -4.41 -4.50 5.34
N ASN A 40 -4.59 -5.66 5.97
CA ASN A 40 -5.08 -5.78 7.34
C ASN A 40 -3.95 -5.97 8.38
N ILE A 41 -2.70 -6.10 7.93
CA ILE A 41 -1.54 -6.26 8.80
C ILE A 41 -0.94 -4.88 9.06
N LYS A 42 -1.12 -4.37 10.27
CA LYS A 42 -0.51 -3.11 10.71
C LYS A 42 0.92 -3.35 11.19
N HIS A 43 1.86 -2.60 10.65
CA HIS A 43 3.24 -2.56 11.13
C HIS A 43 3.38 -1.57 12.28
N ASN A 44 4.14 -1.96 13.29
CA ASN A 44 4.59 -1.04 14.32
C ASN A 44 5.96 -0.51 13.93
N CYS A 45 5.97 0.65 13.29
CA CYS A 45 7.19 1.25 12.76
C CYS A 45 7.75 2.29 13.72
N SER A 46 9.03 2.18 14.05
CA SER A 46 9.77 3.20 14.81
C SER A 46 10.53 4.13 13.86
N CYS A 47 9.86 4.55 12.77
CA CYS A 47 10.44 5.45 11.78
C CYS A 47 10.38 6.91 12.27
N SER A 48 11.24 7.76 11.70
CA SER A 48 11.06 9.21 11.88
C SER A 48 9.71 9.65 11.31
N PRO A 49 9.10 10.74 11.82
CA PRO A 49 7.73 11.15 11.46
C PRO A 49 7.49 11.37 9.96
N ASP A 50 8.55 11.66 9.22
CA ASP A 50 8.55 12.02 7.82
C ASP A 50 9.17 10.94 6.92
N SER A 51 9.55 9.79 7.50
CA SER A 51 10.04 8.63 6.76
C SER A 51 8.90 7.67 6.43
N TYR A 52 8.89 7.17 5.19
CA TYR A 52 7.90 6.20 4.74
C TYR A 52 8.15 4.83 5.37
N CYS A 53 7.16 4.27 6.07
CA CYS A 53 7.26 2.91 6.59
C CYS A 53 6.89 1.86 5.54
N LEU A 54 7.90 1.08 5.12
CA LEU A 54 7.69 -0.03 4.19
C LEU A 54 7.40 -1.34 4.94
N THR A 55 8.14 -1.61 6.01
CA THR A 55 7.93 -2.75 6.91
C THR A 55 8.25 -2.35 8.35
N SER A 56 7.96 -3.21 9.32
CA SER A 56 8.31 -2.97 10.74
C SER A 56 9.79 -2.65 10.98
N SER A 57 10.69 -3.00 10.06
CA SER A 57 12.14 -2.82 10.19
C SER A 57 12.77 -1.94 9.12
N ILE A 58 12.01 -1.51 8.10
CA ILE A 58 12.52 -0.74 6.96
C ILE A 58 11.75 0.56 6.83
N CYS A 59 12.48 1.66 6.99
CA CYS A 59 12.02 3.03 6.80
C CYS A 59 12.74 3.62 5.58
N VAL A 60 12.01 4.28 4.69
CA VAL A 60 12.57 4.97 3.53
C VAL A 60 12.49 6.47 3.79
N CYS A 61 13.64 7.15 3.79
CA CYS A 61 13.66 8.61 3.93
C CYS A 61 13.14 9.27 2.65
N PRO A 62 12.40 10.39 2.76
CA PRO A 62 12.02 11.17 1.60
C PRO A 62 13.27 11.72 0.92
N MET A 63 13.24 11.79 -0.42
CA MET A 63 14.30 12.48 -1.14
C MET A 63 14.31 13.95 -0.69
N ASN A 64 15.51 14.51 -0.49
CA ASN A 64 15.75 15.88 0.00
C ASN A 64 15.55 16.12 1.50
N LYS A 65 15.66 15.06 2.34
CA LYS A 65 15.86 15.24 3.78
C LYS A 65 17.34 15.58 4.06
N PHE A 66 17.60 16.71 4.71
CA PHE A 66 18.95 17.21 5.07
C PHE A 66 19.20 17.11 6.57
#